data_AF-A0A8T7KCR8-F1
#
_entry.id   AF-A0A8T7KCR8-F1
#
_cell.length_a   1.000
_cell.length_b   1.000
_cell.length_c   1.000
_cell.angle_alpha   90.00
_cell.angle_beta   90.00
_cell.angle_gamma   90.00
#
_symmetry.space_group_name_H-M   'P 1'
#
loop_
_entity.id
_entity.type
_entity.pdbx_description
1 polymer ?
#
loop_
_entity_poly.entity_id
_entity_poly.type
_entity_poly.pdbx_seq_one_letter_code
_entity_poly.pdbx_strand_id
1 'polypeptide(L)' 'MINRVDEHVFAFIRVKSYNVENGEIVGGVKDTMIAGNVYQVLKELLGVGQEARWVGGILQTPPLYCSRVSVAIKGS' A
#
# COMPACT_ATOMS: atom_id res chain seq x y z
N MET A 1 -6.01 4.48 16.07
CA MET A 1 -6.77 5.75 15.96
C MET A 1 -6.79 6.12 14.50
N ILE A 2 -7.96 6.12 13.87
CA ILE A 2 -8.17 6.65 12.51
C ILE A 2 -8.79 8.03 12.73
N ASN A 3 -8.03 9.10 12.45
CA ASN A 3 -8.50 10.46 12.63
C ASN A 3 -9.24 10.94 11.36
N ARG A 4 -10.43 11.45 11.61
CA ARG A 4 -11.36 12.28 10.82
C ARG A 4 -10.98 12.56 9.36
N VAL A 5 -11.87 12.11 8.47
CA VAL A 5 -11.82 12.24 7.02
C VAL A 5 -12.75 13.39 6.62
N ASP A 6 -12.19 14.57 6.43
CA ASP A 6 -12.84 15.61 5.62
C ASP A 6 -11.92 15.88 4.40
N GLU A 7 -12.57 15.88 3.24
CA GLU A 7 -12.15 16.27 1.88
C GLU A 7 -10.96 15.57 1.16
N HIS A 8 -9.95 15.02 1.83
CA HIS A 8 -8.87 14.31 1.15
C HIS A 8 -8.47 13.05 1.91
N VAL A 9 -8.96 11.88 1.50
CA VAL A 9 -8.77 10.60 2.20
C VAL A 9 -7.29 10.32 2.49
N PHE A 10 -6.84 10.40 3.75
CA PHE A 10 -5.50 9.97 4.17
C PHE A 10 -5.62 8.69 4.99
N ALA A 11 -5.11 7.58 4.48
CA ALA A 11 -5.04 6.32 5.22
C ALA A 11 -3.63 6.12 5.78
N PHE A 12 -3.49 6.00 7.10
CA PHE A 12 -2.25 5.57 7.74
C PHE A 12 -2.41 4.12 8.18
N ILE A 13 -1.75 3.20 7.50
CA ILE A 13 -1.88 1.77 7.77
C ILE A 13 -0.49 1.19 8.03
N ARG A 14 -0.35 0.49 9.17
CA ARG A 14 0.81 -0.36 9.43
C ARG A 14 0.64 -1.66 8.65
N VAL A 15 1.62 -1.98 7.84
CA VAL A 15 1.55 -3.13 6.92
C VAL A 15 2.77 -4.03 7.09
N LYS A 16 2.64 -5.27 6.62
CA LYS A 16 3.79 -6.16 6.43
C LYS A 16 4.42 -5.85 5.08
N SER A 17 5.69 -5.48 5.10
CA SER A 17 6.40 -4.96 3.92
C SER A 17 7.64 -5.76 3.59
N TYR A 18 8.02 -5.72 2.33
CA TYR A 18 9.24 -6.29 1.80
C TYR A 18 9.90 -5.24 0.89
N ASN A 19 11.24 -5.15 0.93
CA ASN A 19 11.99 -4.34 -0.02
C ASN A 19 12.21 -5.14 -1.31
N VAL A 20 12.03 -4.49 -2.46
CA VAL A 20 12.22 -5.10 -3.77
C VAL A 20 13.23 -4.28 -4.56
N GLU A 21 14.29 -4.93 -5.03
CA GLU A 21 15.33 -4.31 -5.85
C GLU A 21 15.55 -5.17 -7.09
N ASN A 22 15.64 -4.54 -8.26
CA ASN A 22 15.82 -5.23 -9.55
C ASN A 22 14.81 -6.37 -9.82
N GLY A 23 13.60 -6.27 -9.28
CA GLY A 23 12.55 -7.29 -9.42
C GLY A 23 12.61 -8.43 -8.40
N GLU A 24 13.54 -8.40 -7.44
CA GLU A 24 13.71 -9.44 -6.42
C GLU A 24 13.43 -8.91 -5.01
N ILE A 25 12.83 -9.75 -4.15
CA ILE A 25 12.61 -9.42 -2.75
C ILE A 25 13.94 -9.59 -1.99
N VAL A 26 14.51 -8.48 -1.51
CA VAL A 26 15.81 -8.47 -0.82
C VAL A 26 15.69 -8.59 0.70
N GLY A 27 14.51 -8.36 1.28
CA GLY A 27 14.29 -8.53 2.72
C GLY A 27 12.97 -7.98 3.23
N GLY A 28 12.60 -8.38 4.45
CA GLY A 28 11.42 -7.85 5.16
C GLY A 28 11.71 -6.50 5.81
N VAL A 29 10.73 -5.59 5.78
CA VAL A 29 10.82 -4.27 6.41
C VAL A 29 9.85 -4.21 7.59
N LYS A 30 10.38 -3.93 8.78
CA LYS A 30 9.57 -3.74 9.99
C LYS A 30 9.04 -2.31 10.06
N ASP A 31 7.95 -2.15 10.81
CA ASP A 31 7.41 -0.84 11.19
C ASP A 31 7.21 0.13 10.01
N THR A 32 6.64 -0.41 8.93
CA THR A 32 6.27 0.39 7.77
C THR A 32 4.89 0.98 7.94
N MET A 33 4.76 2.26 7.64
CA MET A 33 3.50 2.97 7.48
C MET A 33 3.35 3.44 6.04
N ILE A 34 2.16 3.23 5.47
CA ILE A 34 1.77 3.79 4.18
C ILE A 34 0.80 4.95 4.43
N ALA A 35 1.00 6.05 3.71
CA ALA A 35 0.12 7.22 3.68
C ALA A 35 -0.15 7.66 2.24
N GLY A 36 -1.38 8.10 1.95
CA GLY A 36 -1.71 8.62 0.62
C GLY A 36 -3.21 8.82 0.41
N ASN A 37 -3.54 9.48 -0.71
CA ASN A 37 -4.91 9.69 -1.16
C ASN A 37 -5.37 8.57 -2.09
N VAL A 38 -6.38 7.83 -1.66
CA VAL A 38 -6.87 6.64 -2.40
C VAL A 38 -7.34 6.97 -3.81
N TYR A 39 -7.98 8.14 -4.01
CA TYR A 39 -8.47 8.53 -5.33
C TYR A 39 -7.32 8.87 -6.27
N GLN A 40 -6.28 9.55 -5.79
CA GLN A 40 -5.09 9.85 -6.59
C GLN A 40 -4.30 8.58 -6.92
N VAL A 41 -4.15 7.67 -5.94
CA VAL A 41 -3.48 6.38 -6.13
C VAL A 41 -4.16 5.55 -7.20
N LEU A 42 -5.48 5.42 -7.13
CA LEU A 42 -6.24 4.60 -8.08
C LEU A 42 -6.35 5.25 -9.47
N LYS A 43 -6.33 6.59 -9.55
CA LYS A 43 -6.33 7.31 -10.83
C LYS A 43 -5.04 7.10 -11.63
N GLU A 44 -3.92 6.87 -10.95
CA GLU A 44 -2.58 6.76 -11.55
C GLU A 44 -1.93 5.39 -11.30
N LEU A 45 -2.75 4.35 -11.38
CA LEU A 45 -2.29 2.98 -11.19
C LEU A 45 -1.36 2.55 -12.34
N LEU A 46 -0.20 2.01 -12.00
CA LEU A 46 0.80 1.57 -12.98
C LEU A 46 0.53 0.15 -13.52
N GLY A 47 -0.24 -0.66 -12.80
CA GLY A 47 -0.56 -2.00 -13.22
C GLY A 47 -1.53 -2.72 -12.29
N VAL A 48 -2.25 -3.68 -12.87
CA VAL A 48 -3.15 -4.59 -12.17
C VAL A 48 -2.65 -6.01 -12.41
N GLY A 49 -2.49 -6.78 -11.34
CA GLY A 49 -2.14 -8.20 -11.43
C GLY A 49 -3.27 -9.02 -12.06
N GLN A 50 -2.93 -10.13 -12.70
CA GLN A 50 -3.90 -10.96 -13.44
C GLN A 50 -4.83 -11.77 -12.52
N GLU A 51 -4.38 -12.09 -11.31
CA GLU A 51 -5.10 -12.99 -10.40
C GLU A 51 -5.59 -12.24 -9.16
N ALA A 52 -6.91 -12.32 -8.91
CA ALA A 52 -7.52 -11.75 -7.71
C ALA A 52 -7.51 -12.75 -6.56
N ARG A 53 -7.15 -12.29 -5.36
CA ARG A 53 -7.13 -13.11 -4.14
C ARG A 53 -8.03 -12.54 -3.06
N TRP A 54 -8.52 -13.40 -2.17
CA TRP A 54 -9.25 -12.97 -0.98
C TRP A 54 -8.30 -12.35 0.04
N VAL A 55 -8.64 -11.15 0.50
CA VAL A 55 -7.94 -10.40 1.54
C VAL A 55 -8.90 -10.20 2.71
N GLY A 56 -8.52 -10.70 3.88
CA GLY A 56 -9.32 -10.56 5.11
C GLY A 56 -10.72 -11.19 5.06
N GLY A 57 -10.98 -12.08 4.09
CA GLY A 57 -12.29 -12.75 3.92
C GLY A 57 -13.42 -11.85 3.43
N ILE A 58 -13.16 -10.57 3.17
CA ILE A 58 -14.19 -9.57 2.82
C ILE A 58 -14.00 -8.97 1.43
N LEU A 59 -12.79 -9.04 0.86
CA LEU A 59 -12.44 -8.37 -0.38
C LEU A 59 -11.67 -9.32 -1.29
N GLN A 60 -12.19 -9.58 -2.48
CA GLN A 60 -11.44 -10.23 -3.55
C GLN A 60 -10.81 -9.16 -4.44
N THR A 61 -9.49 -9.06 -4.44
CA THR A 61 -8.78 -8.00 -5.17
C THR A 61 -7.47 -8.50 -5.77
N PRO A 62 -7.10 -8.08 -6.98
CA PRO A 62 -5.79 -8.37 -7.55
C PRO A 62 -4.68 -7.56 -6.86
N PRO A 63 -3.40 -7.96 -7.04
CA PRO A 63 -2.27 -7.08 -6.75
C PRO A 63 -2.37 -5.77 -7.53
N LEU A 64 -2.03 -4.66 -6.89
CA LEU A 64 -2.05 -3.32 -7.49
C LEU A 64 -0.65 -2.72 -7.43
N TYR A 65 -0.16 -2.18 -8.55
CA TYR A 65 1.10 -1.46 -8.60
C TYR A 65 0.86 0.05 -8.56
N CYS A 66 1.11 0.64 -7.39
CA CYS A 66 0.84 2.06 -7.11
C CYS A 66 2.15 2.85 -7.01
N SER A 67 2.25 3.97 -7.73
CA SER A 67 3.41 4.89 -7.65
C SER A 67 3.24 6.01 -6.62
N ARG A 68 1.99 6.39 -6.31
CA ARG A 68 1.67 7.58 -5.49
C ARG A 68 1.34 7.27 -4.04
N VAL A 69 2.21 6.52 -3.38
CA VAL A 69 2.10 6.26 -1.94
C VAL A 69 3.35 6.74 -1.22
N SER A 70 3.15 7.43 -0.10
CA SER A 70 4.23 7.79 0.81
C SER A 70 4.47 6.63 1.77
N VAL A 71 5.72 6.20 1.89
CA VAL A 71 6.13 5.12 2.78
C VAL A 71 7.05 5.71 3.85
N ALA A 72 6.69 5.55 5.11
CA ALA A 72 7.53 5.88 6.24
C ALA A 72 7.98 4.58 6.92
N ILE A 73 9.29 4.47 7.16
CA ILE A 73 9.88 3.38 7.94
C ILE A 73 10.49 3.97 9.20
N LYS A 74 10.30 3.31 10.34
CA LYS A 74 11.04 3.69 11.54
C LYS A 74 12.46 3.13 11.40
N GLY A 75 13.45 4.01 11.29
CA GLY A 75 14.87 3.63 11.31
C GLY A 75 15.19 2.88 12.60
N SER A 76 15.99 1.82 12.47
CA SER A 76 16.49 1.05 13.61
C SER A 76 17.55 1.84 14.36
#